data_AF-A0A534M509-F1
#
_entry.id   AF-A0A534M509-F1
#
_cell.length_a   1.000
_cell.length_b   1.000
_cell.length_c   1.000
_cell.angle_alpha   90.00
_cell.angle_beta   90.00
_cell.angle_gamma   90.00
#
_symmetry.space_group_name_H-M   'P 1'
#
loop_
_entity.id
_entity.type
_entity.pdbx_description
1 polymer ?
#
loop_
_entity_poly.entity_id
_entity_poly.type
_entity_poly.pdbx_seq_one_letter_code
_entity_poly.pdbx_strand_id
1 'polypeptide(L)'
;MMPNLEEIPRLRKALGLTQTAIARLANVSQSTIVKIEKRQMNPSYDSVKRIMNALQAELKRQEKKALVDQIQSRKVQYVEAKIPLESAVNEMRRWKFSQMPVMHNGHPVGSIS
;
A
#
# COMPACT_ATOMS: atom_id res chain seq x y z
N MET A 1 -17.12 -3.54 9.64
CA MET A 1 -17.42 -2.10 9.78
C MET A 1 -18.25 -1.67 8.58
N MET A 2 -19.36 -0.95 8.77
CA MET A 2 -20.13 -0.39 7.64
C MET A 2 -19.30 0.73 6.98
N PRO A 3 -19.08 0.68 5.66
CA PRO A 3 -18.33 1.73 4.97
C PRO A 3 -19.10 3.05 4.98
N ASN A 4 -18.39 4.16 5.16
CA ASN A 4 -19.00 5.49 5.18
C ASN A 4 -19.46 5.86 3.76
N LEU A 5 -20.76 6.12 3.58
CA LEU A 5 -21.35 6.50 2.29
C LEU A 5 -20.74 7.78 1.70
N GLU A 6 -20.22 8.66 2.56
CA GLU A 6 -19.55 9.89 2.15
C GLU A 6 -18.24 9.63 1.39
N GLU A 7 -17.63 8.46 1.56
CA GLU A 7 -16.40 8.09 0.85
C GLU A 7 -16.65 7.70 -0.60
N ILE A 8 -17.85 7.22 -0.94
CA ILE A 8 -18.20 6.78 -2.31
C ILE A 8 -17.90 7.87 -3.35
N PRO A 9 -18.44 9.11 -3.24
CA PRO A 9 -18.14 10.15 -4.21
C PRO A 9 -16.67 10.59 -4.18
N ARG A 10 -16.01 10.55 -3.01
CA ARG A 10 -14.60 10.92 -2.85
C ARG A 10 -13.68 9.96 -3.61
N LEU A 11 -13.83 8.67 -3.35
CA LEU A 11 -13.05 7.60 -3.98
C LEU A 11 -13.33 7.53 -5.48
N ARG A 12 -14.60 7.60 -5.88
CA ARG A 12 -14.98 7.58 -7.30
C ARG A 12 -14.29 8.70 -8.08
N LYS A 13 -14.32 9.93 -7.55
CA LYS A 13 -13.66 11.09 -8.19
C LYS A 13 -12.14 10.95 -8.21
N ALA A 14 -11.53 10.46 -7.12
CA ALA A 14 -10.09 10.21 -7.07
C ALA A 14 -9.62 9.19 -8.11
N LEU A 15 -10.48 8.19 -8.42
CA LEU A 15 -10.24 7.18 -9.45
C LEU A 15 -10.62 7.64 -10.87
N GLY A 16 -11.08 8.88 -11.04
CA GLY A 16 -11.50 9.42 -12.35
C GLY A 16 -12.77 8.77 -12.93
N LEU A 17 -13.57 8.08 -12.11
CA LEU A 17 -14.73 7.34 -12.59
C LEU A 17 -15.99 8.23 -12.71
N THR A 18 -16.75 8.05 -13.79
CA THR A 18 -18.11 8.61 -13.90
C THR A 18 -19.10 7.81 -13.04
N GLN A 19 -20.27 8.39 -12.74
CA GLN A 19 -21.33 7.67 -12.02
C GLN A 19 -21.79 6.42 -12.79
N THR A 20 -21.89 6.50 -14.12
CA THR A 20 -22.23 5.37 -14.99
C THR A 20 -21.15 4.29 -14.97
N ALA A 21 -19.86 4.68 -14.93
CA ALA A 21 -18.76 3.73 -14.88
C ALA A 21 -18.79 2.91 -13.58
N ILE A 22 -18.93 3.56 -12.42
CA ILE A 22 -18.99 2.81 -11.15
C ILE A 22 -20.28 1.99 -11.02
N ALA A 23 -21.41 2.48 -11.55
CA ALA A 23 -22.67 1.74 -11.56
C ALA A 23 -22.51 0.40 -12.30
N ARG A 24 -21.87 0.43 -13.48
CA ARG A 24 -21.55 -0.77 -14.26
C ARG A 24 -20.61 -1.72 -13.50
N LEU A 25 -19.53 -1.20 -12.90
CA LEU A 25 -18.56 -2.01 -12.14
C LEU A 25 -19.18 -2.66 -10.89
N ALA A 26 -20.09 -1.97 -10.21
CA ALA A 26 -20.80 -2.48 -9.03
C ALA A 26 -22.06 -3.31 -9.40
N ASN A 27 -22.41 -3.34 -10.69
CA ASN A 27 -23.63 -3.96 -11.23
C ASN A 27 -24.93 -3.40 -10.59
N VAL A 28 -24.96 -2.09 -10.33
CA VAL A 28 -26.14 -1.36 -9.82
C VAL A 28 -26.61 -0.36 -10.87
N SER A 29 -27.83 0.18 -10.71
CA SER A 29 -28.30 1.22 -11.62
C SER A 29 -27.53 2.53 -11.41
N GLN A 30 -27.33 3.32 -12.47
CA GLN A 30 -26.75 4.66 -12.36
C GLN A 30 -27.59 5.56 -11.44
N SER A 31 -28.92 5.40 -11.45
CA SER A 31 -29.83 6.13 -10.56
C SER A 31 -29.56 5.84 -9.07
N THR A 32 -29.15 4.62 -8.74
CA THR A 32 -28.78 4.21 -7.38
C THR A 32 -27.56 4.99 -6.92
N ILE A 33 -26.53 5.10 -7.76
CA ILE A 33 -25.33 5.91 -7.46
C ILE A 33 -25.69 7.38 -7.25
N VAL A 34 -26.49 7.96 -8.14
CA VAL A 34 -26.93 9.38 -8.02
C VAL A 34 -27.63 9.63 -6.69
N LYS A 35 -28.59 8.77 -6.34
CA LYS A 35 -29.38 8.92 -5.11
C LYS A 35 -28.52 8.72 -3.86
N ILE A 36 -27.56 7.78 -3.87
CA ILE A 36 -26.61 7.60 -2.77
C ILE A 36 -25.73 8.84 -2.60
N GLU A 37 -25.12 9.34 -3.68
CA GLU A 37 -24.22 10.51 -3.61
C GLU A 37 -24.94 11.79 -3.20
N LYS A 38 -26.22 11.94 -3.55
CA LYS A 38 -27.07 13.06 -3.14
C LYS A 38 -27.72 12.86 -1.76
N ARG A 39 -27.50 11.73 -1.08
CA ARG A 39 -28.16 11.35 0.19
C ARG A 39 -29.70 11.32 0.09
N GLN A 40 -30.21 10.98 -1.09
CA GLN A 40 -31.65 10.93 -1.41
C GLN A 40 -32.25 9.52 -1.24
N MET A 41 -31.49 8.54 -0.79
CA MET A 41 -32.00 7.21 -0.44
C MET A 41 -31.16 6.55 0.64
N ASN A 42 -31.79 5.63 1.38
CA ASN A 42 -31.09 4.66 2.22
C ASN A 42 -30.80 3.41 1.37
N PRO A 43 -29.56 3.19 0.91
CA PRO A 43 -29.24 2.01 0.13
C PRO A 43 -29.22 0.75 1.00
N SER A 44 -29.50 -0.41 0.38
CA SER A 44 -29.28 -1.69 1.06
C SER A 44 -27.79 -1.91 1.33
N TYR A 45 -27.47 -2.63 2.41
CA TYR A 45 -26.09 -3.00 2.73
C TYR A 45 -25.40 -3.69 1.54
N ASP A 46 -26.11 -4.58 0.84
CA ASP A 46 -25.58 -5.26 -0.35
C ASP A 46 -25.18 -4.28 -1.46
N SER A 47 -26.02 -3.28 -1.75
CA SER A 47 -25.72 -2.25 -2.75
C SER A 47 -24.45 -1.48 -2.38
N VAL A 48 -24.34 -1.06 -1.12
CA VAL A 48 -23.17 -0.33 -0.61
C VAL A 48 -21.91 -1.20 -0.69
N LYS A 49 -22.01 -2.46 -0.26
CA LYS A 49 -20.90 -3.42 -0.30
C LYS A 49 -20.38 -3.61 -1.73
N ARG A 50 -21.29 -3.75 -2.70
CA ARG A 50 -20.94 -3.91 -4.12
C ARG A 50 -20.25 -2.68 -4.68
N ILE A 51 -20.73 -1.48 -4.35
CA ILE A 51 -20.10 -0.21 -4.76
C ILE A 51 -18.69 -0.09 -4.18
N MET A 52 -18.54 -0.32 -2.88
CA MET A 52 -17.24 -0.22 -2.21
C MET A 52 -16.24 -1.27 -2.73
N ASN A 53 -16.69 -2.51 -2.95
CA ASN A 53 -15.85 -3.54 -3.54
C ASN A 53 -15.38 -3.17 -4.95
N ALA A 54 -16.27 -2.58 -5.77
CA ALA A 54 -15.93 -2.10 -7.10
C ALA A 54 -14.90 -0.96 -7.06
N LEU A 55 -15.05 0.01 -6.14
CA LEU A 55 -14.09 1.08 -5.93
C LEU A 55 -12.72 0.55 -5.47
N GLN A 56 -12.70 -0.41 -4.54
CA GLN A 56 -11.45 -1.03 -4.06
C GLN A 56 -10.75 -1.84 -5.16
N ALA A 57 -11.52 -2.58 -5.96
CA ALA A 57 -10.97 -3.33 -7.09
C ALA A 57 -10.38 -2.39 -8.15
N GLU A 58 -11.06 -1.27 -8.43
CA GLU A 58 -10.55 -0.23 -9.32
C GLU A 58 -9.26 0.38 -8.78
N LEU A 59 -9.22 0.73 -7.49
CA LEU A 59 -8.02 1.26 -6.84
C LEU A 59 -6.83 0.30 -6.99
N LYS A 60 -7.02 -0.98 -6.67
CA LYS A 60 -5.99 -2.02 -6.85
C LYS A 60 -5.55 -2.20 -8.30
N ARG A 61 -6.43 -1.93 -9.27
CA ARG A 61 -6.10 -1.99 -10.70
C ARG A 61 -5.26 -0.77 -11.13
N GLN A 62 -5.53 0.40 -10.57
CA GLN A 62 -4.79 1.64 -10.86
C GLN A 62 -3.48 1.76 -10.06
N GLU A 63 -3.35 1.04 -8.95
CA GLU A 63 -2.10 0.91 -8.22
C GLU A 63 -1.01 0.40 -9.16
N LYS A 64 -0.02 1.25 -9.43
CA LYS A 64 1.23 0.81 -10.06
C LYS A 64 1.87 -0.17 -9.09
N LYS A 65 1.82 -1.46 -9.41
CA LYS A 65 2.60 -2.48 -8.69
C LYS A 65 4.07 -2.11 -8.87
N ALA A 66 4.67 -1.55 -7.83
CA ALA A 66 6.09 -1.35 -7.81
C ALA A 66 6.74 -2.73 -7.86
N LEU A 67 7.61 -2.94 -8.84
CA LEU A 67 8.36 -4.18 -8.96
C LEU A 67 9.39 -4.25 -7.83
N VAL A 68 9.73 -5.47 -7.38
CA VAL A 68 10.71 -5.66 -6.30
C VAL A 68 12.04 -4.99 -6.64
N ASP A 69 12.43 -4.99 -7.91
CA ASP A 69 13.64 -4.35 -8.42
C ASP A 69 13.65 -2.81 -8.31
N GLN A 70 12.47 -2.19 -8.18
CA GLN A 70 12.27 -0.75 -8.03
C GLN A 70 12.39 -0.30 -6.56
N ILE A 71 12.13 -1.18 -5.60
CA ILE A 71 12.10 -0.83 -4.16
C ILE A 71 13.30 -1.42 -3.40
N GLN A 72 13.87 -2.56 -3.85
CA GLN A 72 14.90 -3.25 -3.10
C GLN A 72 16.17 -2.40 -2.86
N SER A 73 16.72 -2.52 -1.66
CA SER A 73 18.06 -2.00 -1.34
C SER A 73 19.11 -2.76 -2.14
N ARG A 74 19.76 -2.09 -3.10
CA ARG A 74 20.72 -2.73 -4.02
C ARG A 74 22.08 -3.04 -3.39
N LYS A 75 22.50 -2.24 -2.42
CA LYS A 75 23.79 -2.37 -1.74
C LYS A 75 23.55 -2.30 -0.25
N VAL A 76 23.47 -3.47 0.39
CA VAL A 76 23.36 -3.57 1.84
C VAL A 76 24.76 -3.41 2.43
N GLN A 77 24.94 -2.43 3.32
CA GLN A 77 26.19 -2.26 4.04
C GLN A 77 26.23 -3.27 5.21
N TYR A 78 27.36 -3.94 5.38
CA TYR A 78 27.56 -4.96 6.41
C TYR A 78 28.98 -4.88 6.99
N VAL A 79 29.23 -5.61 8.07
CA VAL A 79 30.56 -5.83 8.64
C VAL A 79 30.95 -7.30 8.56
N GLU A 80 32.23 -7.60 8.41
CA GLU A 80 32.74 -8.98 8.41
C GLU A 80 32.95 -9.49 9.84
N ALA A 81 32.60 -10.74 10.13
CA ALA A 81 32.66 -11.32 11.47
C ALA A 81 34.08 -11.40 12.07
N LYS A 82 35.11 -11.22 11.24
CA LYS A 82 36.53 -11.31 11.64
C LYS A 82 37.16 -9.94 11.96
N ILE A 83 36.42 -8.84 11.85
CA ILE A 83 36.98 -7.50 12.15
C ILE A 83 36.92 -7.19 13.65
N PRO A 84 37.83 -6.34 14.16
CA PRO A 84 37.75 -5.85 15.54
C PRO A 84 36.44 -5.09 15.80
N LEU A 85 35.93 -5.18 17.03
CA LEU A 85 34.70 -4.49 17.45
C LEU A 85 34.77 -2.98 17.23
N GLU A 86 35.93 -2.36 17.51
CA GLU A 86 36.15 -0.93 17.28
C GLU A 86 35.92 -0.54 15.82
N SER A 87 36.42 -1.35 14.87
CA SER A 87 36.20 -1.13 13.44
C SER A 87 34.72 -1.23 13.07
N ALA A 88 33.99 -2.17 13.66
CA ALA A 88 32.55 -2.29 13.45
C ALA A 88 31.78 -1.07 13.98
N VAL A 89 32.12 -0.59 15.19
CA VAL A 89 31.52 0.62 15.78
C VAL A 89 31.82 1.86 14.93
N ASN A 90 33.04 1.97 14.41
CA ASN A 90 33.42 3.08 13.52
C ASN A 90 32.64 3.06 12.21
N GLU A 91 32.42 1.89 11.60
CA GLU A 91 31.56 1.76 10.42
C GLU A 91 30.09 2.10 10.75
N MET A 92 29.54 1.64 11.87
CA MET A 92 28.18 2.01 12.32
C MET A 92 28.03 3.53 12.46
N ARG A 93 29.00 4.22 13.07
CA ARG A 93 29.02 5.69 13.20
C ARG A 93 29.15 6.38 11.86
N ARG A 94 30.03 5.89 10.99
CA ARG A 94 30.27 6.43 9.65
C ARG A 94 29.00 6.41 8.80
N TRP A 95 28.28 5.29 8.81
CA TRP A 95 27.04 5.13 8.05
C TRP A 95 25.78 5.60 8.80
N LYS A 96 25.92 5.99 10.06
CA LYS A 96 24.82 6.38 10.96
C LYS A 96 23.77 5.28 11.11
N PHE A 97 24.20 4.03 11.12
CA PHE A 97 23.33 2.89 11.36
C PHE A 97 23.43 2.46 12.82
N SER A 98 22.28 2.38 13.49
CA SER A 98 22.18 1.82 14.84
C SER A 98 22.37 0.31 14.85
N GLN A 99 22.26 -0.35 13.70
CA GLN A 99 22.45 -1.79 13.55
C GLN A 99 23.07 -2.11 12.20
N MET A 100 23.95 -3.12 12.16
CA MET A 100 24.54 -3.60 10.91
C MET A 100 24.52 -5.14 10.84
N PRO A 101 24.24 -5.73 9.67
CA PRO A 101 24.43 -7.16 9.45
C PRO A 101 25.89 -7.57 9.62
N VAL A 102 26.11 -8.73 10.23
CA VAL A 102 27.41 -9.38 10.33
C VAL A 102 27.45 -10.53 9.32
N MET A 103 28.43 -10.48 8.41
CA MET A 103 28.64 -11.48 7.36
C MET A 103 29.89 -12.29 7.64
N HIS A 104 29.93 -13.54 7.17
CA HIS A 104 31.12 -14.38 7.17
C HIS A 104 31.17 -15.16 5.86
N ASN A 105 32.22 -14.95 5.07
CA ASN A 105 32.38 -15.59 3.75
C ASN A 105 31.14 -15.46 2.85
N GLY A 106 30.51 -14.28 2.85
CA GLY A 106 29.32 -14.01 2.04
C GLY A 106 27.99 -14.51 2.63
N HIS A 107 28.00 -15.14 3.82
CA HIS A 107 26.80 -15.60 4.50
C HIS A 107 26.45 -14.73 5.72
N PRO A 108 25.17 -14.39 5.95
CA PRO A 108 24.76 -13.68 7.15
C PRO A 108 24.87 -14.60 8.37
N VAL A 109 25.57 -14.13 9.41
CA VAL A 109 25.77 -14.88 10.66
C VAL A 109 25.18 -14.17 11.88
N GLY A 110 24.68 -12.94 11.71
CA GLY A 110 24.00 -12.20 12.77
C GLY A 110 23.90 -10.71 12.49
N SER A 111 23.75 -9.92 13.55
CA SER A 111 23.76 -8.46 13.51
C SER A 111 24.46 -7.90 14.73
N ILE A 112 25.02 -6.70 14.60
CA ILE A 112 25.56 -5.89 15.69
C ILE A 112 24.68 -4.64 15.88
N SER A 113 24.48 -4.21 17.12
CA SER A 113 23.59 -3.10 17.52
C SER A 113 24.18 -2.29 18.65
#